data_AF-A0A7C5IPX7-F1
#
_entry.id   AF-A0A7C5IPX7-F1
#
_cell.length_a   1.000
_cell.length_b   1.000
_cell.length_c   1.000
_cell.angle_alpha   90.00
_cell.angle_beta   90.00
_cell.angle_gamma   90.00
#
_symmetry.space_group_name_H-M   'P 1'
#
loop_
_entity.id
_entity.type
_entity.pdbx_description
1 polymer ?
#
loop_
_entity_poly.entity_id
_entity_poly.type
_entity_poly.pdbx_seq_one_letter_code
_entity_poly.pdbx_strand_id
1 'polypeptide(L)'
;MVIKLNVWNNYFKKINSNSKSLILTRIIKSMKHTKFTTLVALFLGLTLVFASCKKEDTLAPTLTLKGSNPGSVLLGGSYTDPGATATDEEDGDLTSKIKVTGTVNTNAVGTYTLTYSVVDAAGNSTTVTRTVNVTVNRDTYLGNYTTSEDCPQPYGLNSSPTISAGNAANEIVVSLYYFNGGSLLLNVDGSNVTVAANQNPAPVGDHVAGTGTLSADGRSITMNMTMTPQVGQAVSCTVTWTK
;
A
#
# COMPACT_ATOMS: atom_id res chain seq x y z
N MET A 1 -62.38 -47.96 1.52
CA MET A 1 -61.02 -47.49 1.19
C MET A 1 -60.82 -47.53 -0.33
N VAL A 2 -61.49 -46.64 -1.08
CA VAL A 2 -61.61 -46.71 -2.57
C VAL A 2 -61.32 -45.33 -3.21
N ILE A 3 -60.41 -44.52 -2.65
CA ILE A 3 -60.20 -43.13 -3.15
C ILE A 3 -58.75 -42.81 -3.62
N LYS A 4 -57.78 -43.74 -3.58
CA LYS A 4 -56.39 -43.41 -4.01
C LYS A 4 -55.88 -44.07 -5.29
N LEU A 5 -56.76 -44.62 -6.15
CA LEU A 5 -56.38 -45.17 -7.46
C LEU A 5 -56.58 -44.18 -8.65
N ASN A 6 -57.33 -43.09 -8.47
CA ASN A 6 -57.69 -42.20 -9.59
C ASN A 6 -56.66 -41.11 -9.94
N VAL A 7 -55.65 -40.84 -9.09
CA VAL A 7 -54.63 -39.82 -9.38
C VAL A 7 -53.54 -40.37 -10.31
N TRP A 8 -53.29 -41.68 -10.27
CA TRP A 8 -52.21 -42.32 -11.03
C TRP A 8 -52.54 -42.47 -12.53
N ASN A 9 -53.82 -42.55 -12.88
CA ASN A 9 -54.26 -42.80 -14.25
C ASN A 9 -54.10 -41.58 -15.19
N ASN A 10 -54.08 -40.36 -14.62
CA ASN A 10 -53.91 -39.12 -15.40
C ASN A 10 -52.45 -38.81 -15.74
N TYR A 11 -51.49 -39.33 -14.96
CA TYR A 11 -50.07 -39.08 -15.19
C TYR A 11 -49.55 -39.85 -16.41
N PHE A 12 -50.03 -41.08 -16.63
CA PHE A 12 -49.64 -41.91 -17.77
C PHE A 12 -50.18 -41.41 -19.12
N LYS A 13 -51.35 -40.75 -19.14
CA LYS A 13 -51.90 -40.18 -20.39
C LYS A 13 -51.06 -39.04 -20.95
N LYS A 14 -50.31 -38.31 -20.11
CA LYS A 14 -49.51 -37.15 -20.55
C LYS A 14 -48.14 -37.52 -21.14
N ILE A 15 -47.63 -38.72 -20.81
CA ILE A 15 -46.32 -39.21 -21.30
C ILE A 15 -46.43 -39.77 -22.74
N ASN A 16 -47.64 -40.09 -23.22
CA ASN A 16 -47.83 -40.76 -24.51
C ASN A 16 -48.11 -39.84 -25.72
N SER A 17 -47.84 -38.53 -25.61
CA SER A 17 -48.12 -37.61 -26.73
C SER A 17 -46.95 -37.34 -27.67
N ASN A 18 -45.69 -37.56 -27.29
CA ASN A 18 -44.56 -37.14 -28.14
C ASN A 18 -43.33 -38.04 -27.97
N SER A 19 -43.38 -39.25 -28.51
CA SER A 19 -42.26 -39.87 -29.26
C SER A 19 -42.60 -41.32 -29.55
N LYS A 20 -42.68 -41.66 -30.84
CA LYS A 20 -42.87 -43.01 -31.34
C LYS A 20 -41.68 -43.89 -30.93
N SER A 21 -41.84 -44.74 -29.93
CA SER A 21 -40.97 -45.91 -29.73
C SER A 21 -41.81 -47.09 -29.26
N LEU A 22 -42.26 -47.90 -30.22
CA LEU A 22 -43.03 -49.14 -30.00
C LEU A 22 -42.16 -50.30 -29.46
N ILE A 23 -40.90 -50.03 -29.11
CA ILE A 23 -39.95 -51.04 -28.61
C ILE A 23 -40.08 -51.19 -27.08
N LEU A 24 -40.38 -50.11 -26.35
CA LEU A 24 -40.53 -50.19 -24.89
C LEU A 24 -41.83 -50.86 -24.43
N THR A 25 -42.91 -50.77 -25.23
CA THR A 25 -44.22 -51.29 -24.84
C THR A 25 -44.33 -52.82 -24.89
N ARG A 26 -43.46 -53.50 -25.66
CA ARG A 26 -43.42 -54.98 -25.70
C ARG A 26 -42.59 -55.61 -24.57
N ILE A 27 -41.62 -54.89 -24.01
CA ILE A 27 -40.73 -55.42 -22.95
C ILE A 27 -41.42 -55.45 -21.58
N ILE A 28 -42.34 -54.51 -21.32
CA ILE A 28 -43.02 -54.40 -20.02
C ILE A 28 -44.11 -55.47 -19.83
N LYS A 29 -44.70 -56.02 -20.91
CA LYS A 29 -45.81 -56.99 -20.83
C LYS A 29 -45.37 -58.45 -20.56
N SER A 30 -44.07 -58.73 -20.38
CA SER A 30 -43.55 -60.10 -20.19
C SER A 30 -42.97 -60.36 -18.79
N MET A 31 -42.92 -59.37 -17.89
CA MET A 31 -42.35 -59.59 -16.56
C MET A 31 -43.42 -60.04 -15.55
N LYS A 32 -43.43 -61.34 -15.25
CA LYS A 32 -44.15 -61.92 -14.10
C LYS A 32 -43.73 -61.17 -12.82
N HIS A 33 -44.74 -60.75 -12.06
CA HIS A 33 -44.70 -59.83 -10.92
C HIS A 33 -43.74 -60.16 -9.74
N THR A 34 -42.92 -61.20 -9.83
CA THR A 34 -42.11 -61.70 -8.71
C THR A 34 -40.62 -61.36 -8.79
N LYS A 35 -40.15 -60.70 -9.86
CA LYS A 35 -38.74 -60.25 -9.98
C LYS A 35 -38.56 -58.78 -10.36
N PHE A 36 -39.65 -58.01 -10.41
CA PHE A 36 -39.60 -56.57 -10.73
C PHE A 36 -39.37 -55.70 -9.49
N THR A 37 -39.74 -56.19 -8.31
CA THR A 37 -39.51 -55.50 -7.03
C THR A 37 -38.04 -55.49 -6.60
N THR A 38 -37.25 -56.50 -7.00
CA THR A 38 -35.81 -56.56 -6.70
C THR A 38 -34.95 -55.73 -7.65
N LEU A 39 -35.40 -55.45 -8.88
CA LEU A 39 -34.64 -54.62 -9.84
C LEU A 39 -34.86 -53.12 -9.61
N VAL A 40 -36.05 -52.71 -9.19
CA VAL A 40 -36.34 -51.30 -8.84
C VAL A 40 -35.65 -50.91 -7.53
N ALA A 41 -35.49 -51.84 -6.57
CA ALA A 41 -34.68 -51.62 -5.36
C ALA A 41 -33.18 -51.45 -5.66
N LEU A 42 -32.67 -52.02 -6.77
CA LEU A 42 -31.28 -51.84 -7.21
C LEU A 42 -31.05 -50.52 -7.97
N PHE A 43 -32.11 -49.93 -8.53
CA PHE A 43 -32.07 -48.61 -9.19
C PHE A 43 -32.42 -47.44 -8.23
N LEU A 44 -33.16 -47.70 -7.14
CA LEU A 44 -33.37 -46.75 -6.05
C LEU A 44 -32.20 -46.72 -5.04
N GLY A 45 -31.32 -47.72 -5.07
CA GLY A 45 -30.08 -47.78 -4.29
C GLY A 45 -28.88 -47.12 -4.96
N LEU A 46 -28.98 -46.74 -6.24
CA LEU A 46 -27.90 -46.09 -7.00
C LEU A 46 -28.04 -44.56 -7.08
N THR A 47 -29.10 -43.96 -6.52
CA THR A 47 -29.28 -42.50 -6.56
C THR A 47 -28.61 -41.74 -5.41
N LEU A 48 -27.85 -42.43 -4.55
CA LEU A 48 -27.33 -41.87 -3.28
C LEU A 48 -25.83 -41.57 -3.26
N VAL A 49 -25.21 -41.28 -4.42
CA VAL A 49 -23.86 -40.69 -4.43
C VAL A 49 -23.70 -39.68 -5.58
N PHE A 50 -24.53 -38.65 -5.63
CA PHE A 50 -23.99 -37.36 -6.06
C PHE A 50 -23.29 -36.78 -4.82
N ALA A 51 -22.10 -37.33 -4.53
CA ALA A 51 -21.17 -36.68 -3.64
C ALA A 51 -21.05 -35.25 -4.15
N SER A 52 -21.57 -34.32 -3.36
CA SER A 52 -21.38 -32.89 -3.55
C SER A 52 -19.87 -32.65 -3.44
N CYS A 53 -19.17 -32.81 -4.57
CA CYS A 53 -17.84 -32.28 -4.72
C CYS A 53 -18.05 -30.77 -4.83
N LYS A 54 -18.03 -30.06 -3.69
CA LYS A 54 -17.85 -28.62 -3.73
C LYS A 54 -16.53 -28.38 -4.47
N LYS A 55 -16.57 -27.53 -5.50
CA LYS A 55 -15.36 -27.01 -6.13
C LYS A 55 -14.49 -26.46 -5.00
N GLU A 56 -13.28 -27.00 -4.85
CA GLU A 56 -12.32 -26.47 -3.88
C GLU A 56 -11.96 -25.04 -4.32
N ASP A 57 -12.11 -24.11 -3.40
CA ASP A 57 -11.72 -22.73 -3.62
C ASP A 57 -10.21 -22.60 -3.37
N THR A 58 -9.53 -22.04 -4.36
CA THR A 58 -8.07 -21.91 -4.41
C THR A 58 -7.64 -20.49 -4.79
N LEU A 59 -8.60 -19.58 -4.98
CA LEU A 59 -8.32 -18.20 -5.39
C LEU A 59 -8.16 -17.34 -4.15
N ALA A 60 -7.16 -16.47 -4.15
CA ALA A 60 -6.96 -15.55 -3.05
C ALA A 60 -7.86 -14.31 -3.21
N PRO A 61 -8.32 -13.71 -2.10
CA PRO A 61 -9.14 -12.51 -2.14
C PRO A 61 -8.39 -11.33 -2.73
N THR A 62 -9.07 -10.47 -3.49
CA THR A 62 -8.52 -9.21 -3.98
C THR A 62 -8.60 -8.13 -2.90
N LEU A 63 -7.45 -7.63 -2.41
CA LEU A 63 -7.35 -6.57 -1.40
C LEU A 63 -6.88 -5.26 -2.05
N THR A 64 -7.68 -4.20 -1.92
CA THR A 64 -7.41 -2.87 -2.50
C THR A 64 -7.32 -1.79 -1.43
N LEU A 65 -6.21 -1.06 -1.38
CA LEU A 65 -6.04 0.09 -0.49
C LEU A 65 -6.92 1.28 -0.91
N LYS A 66 -7.50 2.00 0.06
CA LYS A 66 -8.26 3.25 -0.20
C LYS A 66 -7.34 4.46 -0.01
N GLY A 67 -7.33 5.42 -0.93
CA GLY A 67 -6.49 6.63 -0.78
C GLY A 67 -5.00 6.37 -1.04
N SER A 68 -4.16 7.37 -0.77
CA SER A 68 -2.76 7.40 -1.23
C SER A 68 -1.89 6.29 -0.63
N ASN A 69 -0.94 5.82 -1.44
CA ASN A 69 0.17 4.97 -1.03
C ASN A 69 1.42 5.34 -1.87
N PRO A 70 2.43 6.02 -1.30
CA PRO A 70 2.53 6.38 0.11
C PRO A 70 1.52 7.46 0.53
N GLY A 71 1.07 7.40 1.79
CA GLY A 71 0.44 8.51 2.48
C GLY A 71 1.49 9.45 3.09
N SER A 72 1.10 10.68 3.42
CA SER A 72 1.99 11.63 4.09
C SER A 72 1.24 12.44 5.15
N VAL A 73 1.94 12.82 6.21
CA VAL A 73 1.45 13.65 7.31
C VAL A 73 2.59 14.51 7.86
N LEU A 74 2.28 15.73 8.29
CA LEU A 74 3.28 16.58 8.94
C LEU A 74 3.52 16.12 10.39
N LEU A 75 4.74 16.35 10.89
CA LEU A 75 5.13 16.12 12.28
C LEU A 75 4.14 16.81 13.24
N GLY A 76 3.65 16.05 14.23
CA GLY A 76 2.63 16.48 15.19
C GLY A 76 1.20 16.55 14.62
N GLY A 77 1.02 16.31 13.32
CA GLY A 77 -0.28 16.27 12.67
C GLY A 77 -1.11 15.03 13.03
N SER A 78 -2.40 15.08 12.72
CA SER A 78 -3.30 13.93 12.83
C SER A 78 -3.25 13.09 11.55
N TYR A 79 -3.05 11.78 11.70
CA TYR A 79 -3.15 10.82 10.60
C TYR A 79 -4.35 9.89 10.82
N THR A 80 -5.23 9.78 9.84
CA THR A 80 -6.32 8.80 9.82
C THR A 80 -6.10 7.87 8.63
N ASP A 81 -6.02 6.58 8.90
CA ASP A 81 -5.89 5.57 7.86
C ASP A 81 -7.19 5.47 7.05
N PRO A 82 -7.18 5.69 5.71
CA PRO A 82 -8.39 5.52 4.90
C PRO A 82 -8.83 4.05 4.75
N GLY A 83 -8.00 3.09 5.19
CA GLY A 83 -8.29 1.67 5.19
C GLY A 83 -8.16 1.01 3.81
N ALA A 84 -8.88 -0.10 3.63
CA ALA A 84 -8.87 -0.94 2.43
C ALA A 84 -10.25 -1.59 2.20
N THR A 85 -10.45 -2.22 1.03
CA THR A 85 -11.54 -3.16 0.74
C THR A 85 -10.99 -4.52 0.35
N ALA A 86 -11.77 -5.57 0.53
CA ALA A 86 -11.42 -6.92 0.10
C ALA A 86 -12.64 -7.64 -0.50
N THR A 87 -12.47 -8.29 -1.64
CA THR A 87 -13.52 -9.10 -2.28
C THR A 87 -12.94 -10.39 -2.82
N ASP A 88 -13.72 -11.45 -2.74
CA ASP A 88 -13.39 -12.77 -3.25
C ASP A 88 -14.50 -13.27 -4.20
N GLU A 89 -14.15 -14.13 -5.16
CA GLU A 89 -15.10 -14.64 -6.17
C GLU A 89 -16.14 -15.59 -5.55
N GLU A 90 -15.72 -16.43 -4.60
CA GLU A 90 -16.56 -17.44 -3.95
C GLU A 90 -17.18 -16.92 -2.64
N ASP A 91 -16.45 -16.11 -1.86
CA ASP A 91 -16.92 -15.60 -0.55
C ASP A 91 -17.55 -14.19 -0.58
N GLY A 92 -17.41 -13.44 -1.67
CA GLY A 92 -17.94 -12.08 -1.79
C GLY A 92 -17.16 -11.03 -1.00
N ASP A 93 -17.85 -10.09 -0.34
CA ASP A 93 -17.20 -8.98 0.38
C ASP A 93 -16.58 -9.43 1.71
N LEU A 94 -15.26 -9.31 1.80
CA LEU A 94 -14.44 -9.66 2.96
C LEU A 94 -13.87 -8.44 3.68
N THR A 95 -14.32 -7.22 3.34
CA THR A 95 -13.76 -5.97 3.86
C THR A 95 -13.76 -5.90 5.40
N SER A 96 -14.78 -6.45 6.06
CA SER A 96 -14.85 -6.51 7.53
C SER A 96 -13.89 -7.50 8.18
N LYS A 97 -13.31 -8.43 7.39
CA LYS A 97 -12.34 -9.43 7.84
C LYS A 97 -10.88 -8.96 7.67
N ILE A 98 -10.64 -7.79 7.08
CA ILE A 98 -9.30 -7.23 6.93
C ILE A 98 -8.70 -6.98 8.32
N LYS A 99 -7.52 -7.52 8.56
CA LYS A 99 -6.69 -7.24 9.73
C LYS A 99 -5.63 -6.23 9.35
N VAL A 100 -5.45 -5.22 10.20
CA VAL A 100 -4.41 -4.19 10.02
C VAL A 100 -3.42 -4.28 11.17
N THR A 101 -2.13 -4.31 10.84
CA THR A 101 -1.04 -4.23 11.81
C THR A 101 -0.08 -3.09 11.47
N GLY A 102 0.73 -2.68 12.44
CA GLY A 102 1.57 -1.48 12.34
C GLY A 102 0.94 -0.27 13.01
N THR A 103 1.75 0.76 13.25
CA THR A 103 1.32 2.03 13.84
C THR A 103 2.08 3.17 13.19
N VAL A 104 1.46 4.34 13.13
CA VAL A 104 2.10 5.58 12.65
C VAL A 104 2.31 6.50 13.84
N ASN A 105 3.57 6.76 14.20
CA ASN A 105 3.89 7.75 15.23
C ASN A 105 4.09 9.12 14.57
N THR A 106 3.06 9.96 14.58
CA THR A 106 3.14 11.30 13.97
C THR A 106 4.01 12.28 14.74
N ASN A 107 4.49 11.93 15.94
CA ASN A 107 5.41 12.76 16.73
C ASN A 107 6.89 12.51 16.42
N ALA A 108 7.19 11.63 15.47
CA ALA A 108 8.56 11.39 15.02
C ALA A 108 8.60 11.28 13.50
N VAL A 109 9.47 12.07 12.86
CA VAL A 109 9.74 12.01 11.43
C VAL A 109 10.22 10.61 11.07
N GLY A 110 9.72 10.08 9.95
CA GLY A 110 10.11 8.75 9.49
C GLY A 110 9.08 8.12 8.57
N THR A 111 9.43 6.95 8.10
CA THR A 111 8.58 6.11 7.27
C THR A 111 7.98 4.99 8.11
N TYR A 112 6.66 4.92 8.14
CA TYR A 112 5.89 3.94 8.89
C TYR A 112 5.15 3.01 7.93
N THR A 113 5.01 1.75 8.30
CA THR A 113 4.33 0.74 7.46
C THR A 113 3.09 0.21 8.19
N LEU A 114 1.96 0.24 7.50
CA LEU A 114 0.74 -0.49 7.87
C LEU A 114 0.61 -1.70 6.96
N THR A 115 0.28 -2.86 7.53
CA THR A 115 0.10 -4.11 6.79
C THR A 115 -1.34 -4.56 6.90
N TYR A 116 -1.98 -4.74 5.74
CA TYR A 116 -3.36 -5.21 5.62
C TYR A 116 -3.31 -6.65 5.16
N SER A 117 -3.99 -7.54 5.87
CA SER A 117 -4.13 -8.94 5.47
C SER A 117 -5.59 -9.37 5.58
N VAL A 118 -5.99 -10.25 4.67
CA VAL A 118 -7.32 -10.85 4.69
C VAL A 118 -7.19 -12.32 4.28
N VAL A 119 -7.99 -13.16 4.91
CA VAL A 119 -8.05 -14.60 4.65
C VAL A 119 -9.51 -14.94 4.35
N ASP A 120 -9.73 -15.70 3.29
CA ASP A 120 -11.05 -16.21 2.90
C ASP A 120 -11.46 -17.45 3.75
N ALA A 121 -12.58 -18.09 3.42
CA ALA A 121 -13.07 -19.26 4.14
C ALA A 121 -12.29 -20.55 3.82
N ALA A 122 -11.67 -20.64 2.65
CA ALA A 122 -10.85 -21.76 2.21
C ALA A 122 -9.40 -21.70 2.76
N GLY A 123 -9.00 -20.55 3.29
CA GLY A 123 -7.68 -20.30 3.86
C GLY A 123 -6.71 -19.61 2.90
N ASN A 124 -7.14 -19.19 1.70
CA ASN A 124 -6.29 -18.38 0.83
C ASN A 124 -6.21 -16.95 1.40
N SER A 125 -5.08 -16.29 1.18
CA SER A 125 -4.78 -15.02 1.83
C SER A 125 -4.07 -14.04 0.91
N THR A 126 -4.36 -12.76 1.13
CA THR A 126 -3.71 -11.64 0.44
C THR A 126 -3.22 -10.63 1.45
N THR A 127 -2.02 -10.09 1.23
CA THR A 127 -1.41 -9.05 2.07
C THR A 127 -0.94 -7.88 1.20
N VAL A 128 -1.22 -6.66 1.64
CA VAL A 128 -0.76 -5.41 0.99
C VAL A 128 -0.27 -4.45 2.07
N THR A 129 0.73 -3.63 1.77
CA THR A 129 1.27 -2.64 2.70
C THR A 129 0.98 -1.21 2.25
N ARG A 130 0.72 -0.34 3.23
CA ARG A 130 0.71 1.12 3.07
C ARG A 130 1.94 1.71 3.74
N THR A 131 2.65 2.55 3.00
CA THR A 131 3.72 3.38 3.55
C THR A 131 3.15 4.74 3.93
N VAL A 132 3.53 5.27 5.10
CA VAL A 132 3.15 6.60 5.59
C VAL A 132 4.39 7.38 5.97
N ASN A 133 4.64 8.50 5.30
CA ASN A 133 5.77 9.37 5.56
C ASN A 133 5.36 10.52 6.50
N VAL A 134 5.91 10.52 7.71
CA VAL A 134 5.84 11.67 8.63
C VAL A 134 6.97 12.60 8.28
N THR A 135 6.66 13.83 7.84
CA THR A 135 7.63 14.81 7.34
C THR A 135 7.54 16.13 8.12
N VAL A 136 8.54 17.00 7.97
CA VAL A 136 8.45 18.36 8.55
C VAL A 136 7.89 19.34 7.53
N ASN A 137 7.32 20.44 8.01
CA ASN A 137 7.02 21.57 7.13
C ASN A 137 8.29 22.44 7.00
N ARG A 138 8.83 22.55 5.79
CA ARG A 138 9.99 23.41 5.48
C ARG A 138 9.79 24.87 5.88
N ASP A 139 8.55 25.37 5.83
CA ASP A 139 8.24 26.77 6.14
C ASP A 139 8.54 27.09 7.61
N THR A 140 8.51 26.06 8.48
CA THR A 140 8.91 26.15 9.89
C THR A 140 10.36 26.62 10.04
N TYR A 141 11.22 26.43 9.03
CA TYR A 141 12.65 26.75 9.07
C TYR A 141 13.00 28.05 8.33
N LEU A 142 12.01 28.84 7.91
CA LEU A 142 12.30 30.14 7.31
C LEU A 142 12.57 31.19 8.38
N GLY A 143 13.50 32.11 8.13
CA GLY A 143 13.82 33.20 9.04
C GLY A 143 15.31 33.50 9.14
N ASN A 144 15.69 34.26 10.17
CA ASN A 144 17.08 34.61 10.44
C ASN A 144 17.71 33.60 11.38
N TYR A 145 18.99 33.33 11.16
CA TYR A 145 19.74 32.30 11.85
C TYR A 145 21.11 32.79 12.29
N THR A 146 21.63 32.18 13.34
CA THR A 146 23.03 32.26 13.74
C THR A 146 23.76 31.00 13.27
N THR A 147 25.06 31.12 12.99
CA THR A 147 25.89 30.00 12.52
C THR A 147 26.84 29.54 13.61
N SER A 148 26.90 28.23 13.81
CA SER A 148 27.97 27.54 14.53
C SER A 148 28.60 26.53 13.58
N GLU A 149 29.91 26.58 13.39
CA GLU A 149 30.61 25.75 12.41
C GLU A 149 31.99 25.31 12.92
N ASP A 150 32.50 24.20 12.40
CA ASP A 150 33.87 23.72 12.61
C ASP A 150 34.75 23.86 11.35
N CYS A 151 34.30 24.67 10.38
CA CYS A 151 34.98 24.84 9.10
C CYS A 151 36.38 25.48 9.27
N PRO A 152 37.45 24.84 8.76
CA PRO A 152 38.79 25.40 8.87
C PRO A 152 38.90 26.64 7.99
N GLN A 153 39.60 27.66 8.48
CA GLN A 153 39.84 28.87 7.69
C GLN A 153 40.71 28.55 6.46
N PRO A 154 40.44 29.15 5.28
CA PRO A 154 39.54 30.29 5.04
C PRO A 154 38.08 29.91 4.70
N TYR A 155 37.69 28.65 4.85
CA TYR A 155 36.39 28.11 4.39
C TYR A 155 35.22 28.37 5.36
N GLY A 156 35.42 29.11 6.45
CA GLY A 156 34.34 29.44 7.38
C GLY A 156 33.30 30.36 6.76
N LEU A 157 32.03 30.03 6.94
CA LEU A 157 30.89 30.81 6.46
C LEU A 157 30.70 32.10 7.26
N ASN A 158 31.10 32.13 8.55
CA ASN A 158 31.14 33.31 9.45
C ASN A 158 30.00 34.33 9.27
N SER A 159 28.77 33.85 9.05
CA SER A 159 27.63 34.69 8.67
C SER A 159 26.39 34.36 9.51
N SER A 160 25.47 35.30 9.62
CA SER A 160 24.11 35.07 10.14
C SER A 160 23.17 35.00 8.95
N PRO A 161 22.90 33.81 8.39
CA PRO A 161 22.13 33.70 7.17
C PRO A 161 20.65 33.99 7.42
N THR A 162 19.98 34.44 6.36
CA THR A 162 18.52 34.31 6.25
C THR A 162 18.21 33.07 5.42
N ILE A 163 17.30 32.24 5.92
CA ILE A 163 16.74 31.10 5.21
C ILE A 163 15.39 31.48 4.64
N SER A 164 15.24 31.35 3.32
CA SER A 164 14.02 31.65 2.58
C SER A 164 13.51 30.43 1.79
N ALA A 165 12.26 30.48 1.36
CA ALA A 165 11.71 29.44 0.49
C ALA A 165 12.45 29.44 -0.87
N GLY A 166 12.77 28.24 -1.37
CA GLY A 166 13.19 28.04 -2.76
C GLY A 166 12.00 28.01 -3.73
N ASN A 167 12.30 27.75 -5.00
CA ASN A 167 11.30 27.78 -6.08
C ASN A 167 10.38 26.57 -6.04
N ALA A 168 10.91 25.38 -5.70
CA ALA A 168 10.11 24.17 -5.52
C ALA A 168 9.61 24.04 -4.08
N ALA A 169 8.51 23.33 -3.88
CA ALA A 169 7.86 23.11 -2.58
C ALA A 169 8.70 22.30 -1.58
N ASN A 170 9.88 21.82 -1.97
CA ASN A 170 10.82 21.08 -1.13
C ASN A 170 12.20 21.76 -1.07
N GLU A 171 12.35 22.99 -1.53
CA GLU A 171 13.64 23.68 -1.54
C GLU A 171 13.73 24.75 -0.44
N ILE A 172 14.88 24.97 0.17
CA ILE A 172 15.16 26.18 0.96
C ILE A 172 16.44 26.82 0.47
N VAL A 173 16.55 28.13 0.61
CA VAL A 173 17.70 28.91 0.19
C VAL A 173 18.33 29.52 1.43
N VAL A 174 19.61 29.26 1.64
CA VAL A 174 20.39 29.83 2.75
C VAL A 174 21.26 30.94 2.20
N SER A 175 21.03 32.20 2.62
CA SER A 175 21.84 33.32 2.14
C SER A 175 23.20 33.34 2.80
N LEU A 176 24.25 33.01 2.04
CA LEU A 176 25.63 32.88 2.50
C LEU A 176 26.55 33.71 1.62
N TYR A 177 27.19 34.73 2.20
CA TYR A 177 28.06 35.67 1.49
C TYR A 177 29.27 35.00 0.82
N TYR A 178 29.72 33.86 1.33
CA TYR A 178 30.85 33.10 0.80
C TYR A 178 30.59 32.53 -0.61
N PHE A 179 29.34 32.39 -1.07
CA PHE A 179 29.01 31.77 -2.36
C PHE A 179 28.85 32.81 -3.49
N ASN A 180 29.17 32.47 -4.75
CA ASN A 180 28.93 33.37 -5.90
C ASN A 180 27.42 33.56 -6.04
N GLY A 181 26.92 34.77 -5.90
CA GLY A 181 25.47 35.02 -5.83
C GLY A 181 24.85 34.90 -4.43
N GLY A 182 25.66 34.69 -3.38
CA GLY A 182 25.28 34.91 -1.98
C GLY A 182 24.27 33.93 -1.40
N SER A 183 24.15 32.70 -1.95
CA SER A 183 23.14 31.73 -1.52
C SER A 183 23.55 30.26 -1.75
N LEU A 184 23.02 29.36 -0.92
CA LEU A 184 23.11 27.90 -1.02
C LEU A 184 21.69 27.32 -1.14
N LEU A 185 21.42 26.60 -2.22
CA LEU A 185 20.14 25.90 -2.41
C LEU A 185 20.20 24.51 -1.77
N LEU A 186 19.20 24.20 -0.95
CA LEU A 186 19.06 22.93 -0.25
C LEU A 186 17.73 22.26 -0.62
N ASN A 187 17.76 20.96 -0.91
CA ASN A 187 16.57 20.12 -1.08
C ASN A 187 16.23 19.45 0.25
N VAL A 188 14.96 19.55 0.65
CA VAL A 188 14.38 18.95 1.84
C VAL A 188 13.60 17.69 1.46
N ASP A 189 13.87 16.59 2.15
CA ASP A 189 13.12 15.33 2.04
C ASP A 189 12.86 14.76 3.43
N GLY A 190 11.62 14.89 3.92
CA GLY A 190 11.32 14.62 5.32
C GLY A 190 12.12 15.57 6.23
N SER A 191 12.92 15.02 7.14
CA SER A 191 13.89 15.79 7.94
C SER A 191 15.28 15.83 7.31
N ASN A 192 15.53 15.10 6.23
CA ASN A 192 16.83 15.13 5.57
C ASN A 192 16.94 16.37 4.68
N VAL A 193 18.15 16.89 4.60
CA VAL A 193 18.48 18.03 3.75
C VAL A 193 19.71 17.68 2.93
N THR A 194 19.73 18.10 1.67
CA THR A 194 20.86 17.88 0.78
C THR A 194 21.18 19.16 0.03
N VAL A 195 22.47 19.44 -0.19
CA VAL A 195 22.86 20.52 -1.09
C VAL A 195 22.42 20.14 -2.51
N ALA A 196 21.73 21.05 -3.18
CA ALA A 196 21.31 20.83 -4.56
C ALA A 196 22.53 20.60 -5.47
N ALA A 197 22.38 19.79 -6.52
CA ALA A 197 23.48 19.51 -7.43
C ALA A 197 24.00 20.78 -8.12
N ASN A 198 25.30 20.78 -8.46
CA ASN A 198 25.94 21.81 -9.29
C ASN A 198 25.95 23.23 -8.69
N GLN A 199 25.88 23.38 -7.36
CA GLN A 199 26.14 24.68 -6.72
C GLN A 199 27.65 24.96 -6.76
N ASN A 200 28.04 26.06 -7.43
CA ASN A 200 29.43 26.48 -7.61
C ASN A 200 29.66 27.78 -6.81
N PRO A 201 30.14 27.72 -5.55
CA PRO A 201 30.64 28.90 -4.85
C PRO A 201 31.68 29.68 -5.68
N ALA A 202 31.72 30.99 -5.45
CA ALA A 202 32.89 31.80 -5.80
C ALA A 202 33.85 31.74 -4.62
N PRO A 203 35.17 31.80 -4.84
CA PRO A 203 35.83 32.06 -6.13
C PRO A 203 35.73 30.86 -7.09
N VAL A 204 35.77 31.15 -8.40
CA VAL A 204 35.43 30.24 -9.51
C VAL A 204 35.94 28.80 -9.33
N GLY A 205 34.98 27.86 -9.20
CA GLY A 205 35.16 26.43 -9.41
C GLY A 205 35.14 25.56 -8.15
N ASP A 206 34.96 26.11 -6.97
CA ASP A 206 34.79 25.27 -5.79
C ASP A 206 33.44 24.54 -5.87
N HIS A 207 33.41 23.23 -5.65
CA HIS A 207 32.17 22.45 -5.60
C HIS A 207 31.74 22.25 -4.16
N VAL A 208 30.48 22.54 -3.86
CA VAL A 208 29.89 22.25 -2.54
C VAL A 208 28.88 21.13 -2.65
N ALA A 209 29.10 20.11 -1.85
CA ALA A 209 28.16 19.05 -1.59
C ALA A 209 27.90 19.00 -0.09
N GLY A 210 26.79 18.39 0.31
CA GLY A 210 26.53 18.20 1.72
C GLY A 210 25.18 17.57 1.96
N THR A 211 25.07 16.94 3.12
CA THR A 211 23.82 16.37 3.61
C THR A 211 23.66 16.75 5.08
N GLY A 212 22.42 16.79 5.53
CA GLY A 212 22.10 17.29 6.85
C GLY A 212 20.72 16.93 7.30
N THR A 213 20.33 17.49 8.44
CA THR A 213 19.03 17.25 9.05
C THR A 213 18.40 18.53 9.56
N LEU A 214 17.07 18.55 9.52
CA LEU A 214 16.19 19.53 10.13
C LEU A 214 15.79 19.04 11.53
N SER A 215 15.92 19.90 12.54
CA SER A 215 15.58 19.55 13.92
C SER A 215 14.07 19.46 14.12
N ALA A 216 13.58 18.43 14.80
CA ALA A 216 12.13 18.23 15.01
C ALA A 216 11.40 19.42 15.67
N ASP A 217 12.11 20.28 16.40
CA ASP A 217 11.56 21.47 17.04
C ASP A 217 11.44 22.70 16.11
N GLY A 218 11.89 22.58 14.86
CA GLY A 218 11.78 23.63 13.85
C GLY A 218 12.79 24.77 13.98
N ARG A 219 13.83 24.62 14.81
CA ARG A 219 14.76 25.72 15.14
C ARG A 219 16.14 25.61 14.50
N SER A 220 16.57 24.42 14.10
CA SER A 220 17.95 24.19 13.68
C SER A 220 18.05 23.36 12.41
N ILE A 221 19.09 23.65 11.63
CA ILE A 221 19.51 22.88 10.46
C ILE A 221 20.98 22.56 10.64
N THR A 222 21.33 21.28 10.62
CA THR A 222 22.73 20.83 10.73
C THR A 222 23.15 20.14 9.46
N MET A 223 24.20 20.64 8.82
CA MET A 223 24.74 20.17 7.56
C MET A 223 26.17 19.69 7.74
N ASN A 224 26.49 18.51 7.20
CA ASN A 224 27.85 18.09 6.90
C ASN A 224 28.15 18.47 5.46
N MET A 225 29.04 19.43 5.27
CA MET A 225 29.40 20.01 3.98
C MET A 225 30.79 19.57 3.57
N THR A 226 30.99 19.36 2.27
CA THR A 226 32.29 19.15 1.64
C THR A 226 32.49 20.22 0.58
N MET A 227 33.57 20.98 0.74
CA MET A 227 34.02 22.05 -0.14
C MET A 227 35.21 21.51 -0.91
N THR A 228 35.07 21.33 -2.22
CA THR A 228 36.12 20.80 -3.09
C THR A 228 36.67 21.92 -3.94
N PRO A 229 37.87 22.45 -3.64
CA PRO A 229 38.44 23.50 -4.45
C PRO A 229 38.91 22.98 -5.82
N GLN A 230 39.01 23.85 -6.82
CA GLN A 230 39.58 23.49 -8.14
C GLN A 230 41.01 22.95 -8.04
N VAL A 231 41.78 23.51 -7.10
CA VAL A 231 43.16 23.12 -6.82
C VAL A 231 43.28 22.96 -5.31
N GLY A 232 43.76 21.79 -4.87
CA GLY A 232 43.95 21.48 -3.46
C GLY A 232 43.11 20.29 -3.00
N GLN A 233 43.10 20.07 -1.69
CA GLN A 233 42.38 18.98 -1.06
C GLN A 233 40.96 19.44 -0.68
N ALA A 234 39.98 18.54 -0.85
CA ALA A 234 38.64 18.78 -0.35
C ALA A 234 38.63 18.94 1.18
N VAL A 235 37.85 19.88 1.65
CA VAL A 235 37.65 20.18 3.08
C VAL A 235 36.24 19.77 3.46
N SER A 236 36.09 19.12 4.60
CA SER A 236 34.77 18.82 5.16
C SER A 236 34.58 19.54 6.48
N CYS A 237 33.36 20.01 6.72
CA CYS A 237 32.97 20.63 7.96
C CYS A 237 31.49 20.47 8.27
N THR A 238 31.15 20.63 9.52
CA THR A 238 29.81 20.66 10.07
C THR A 238 29.39 22.10 10.29
N VAL A 239 28.22 22.46 9.77
CA VAL A 239 27.60 23.77 9.95
C VAL A 239 26.23 23.56 10.59
N THR A 240 25.95 24.28 11.68
CA THR A 240 24.63 24.32 12.30
C THR A 240 24.10 25.75 12.27
N TRP A 241 22.95 25.92 11.64
CA TRP A 241 22.18 27.16 11.70
C TRP A 241 21.11 27.03 12.77
N THR A 242 21.05 27.96 13.73
CA THR A 242 19.99 28.01 14.76
C THR A 242 19.28 29.37 14.80
N LYS A 243 17.94 29.35 14.88
CA LYS A 243 17.08 30.55 15.04
C LYS A 243 17.27 31.25 16.38
#